data_AF-A0AA42DQM0-F1
#
_entry.id   AF-A0AA42DQM0-F1
#
_cell.length_a   1.000
_cell.length_b   1.000
_cell.length_c   1.000
_cell.angle_alpha   90.00
_cell.angle_beta   90.00
_cell.angle_gamma   90.00
#
_symmetry.space_group_name_H-M   'P 1'
#
loop_
_entity.id
_entity.type
_entity.pdbx_description
1 polymer ?
#
loop_
_entity_poly.entity_id
_entity_poly.type
_entity_poly.pdbx_seq_one_letter_code
_entity_poly.pdbx_strand_id
1 'polypeptide(L)'
;MLQPSYTQLMEKLNEDANEKVVTSRYSIIIAAARRARQIIDIVNEESNSKNAEKDTPIDPIRIKEAAELNEKLKHKKSTSIAVDELYAGKIKIKELGE
;
A
#
# COMPACT_ATOMS: atom_id res chain seq x y z
N MET A 1 -9.14 11.12 -15.06
CA MET A 1 -9.29 11.63 -13.67
C MET A 1 -8.88 10.53 -12.71
N LEU A 2 -8.31 10.87 -11.55
CA LEU A 2 -8.02 9.89 -10.49
C LEU A 2 -9.34 9.23 -10.06
N GLN A 3 -9.36 7.91 -9.98
CA GLN A 3 -10.49 7.12 -9.48
C GLN A 3 -9.94 6.19 -8.40
N PRO A 4 -10.44 6.28 -7.15
CA PRO A 4 -11.36 7.30 -6.61
C PRO A 4 -10.79 8.73 -6.65
N SER A 5 -11.67 9.73 -6.52
CA SER A 5 -11.26 11.14 -6.41
C SER A 5 -10.63 11.45 -5.04
N TYR A 6 -9.89 12.55 -4.94
CA TYR A 6 -9.28 12.98 -3.68
C TYR A 6 -10.30 13.24 -2.57
N THR A 7 -11.47 13.79 -2.91
CA THR A 7 -12.54 14.04 -1.94
C THR A 7 -13.05 12.72 -1.38
N GLN A 8 -13.33 11.74 -2.24
CA GLN A 8 -13.77 10.40 -1.82
C GLN A 8 -12.71 9.70 -0.96
N LEU A 9 -11.42 9.87 -1.29
CA LEU A 9 -10.32 9.35 -0.48
C LEU A 9 -10.28 10.01 0.91
N MET A 10 -10.40 11.33 0.99
CA MET A 10 -10.40 12.05 2.27
C MET A 10 -11.59 11.66 3.14
N GLU A 11 -12.80 11.62 2.57
CA GLU A 11 -13.99 11.18 3.29
C GLU A 11 -13.78 9.79 3.85
N LYS A 12 -13.37 8.84 3.00
CA LYS A 12 -13.18 7.44 3.40
C LYS A 12 -12.11 7.25 4.49
N LEU A 13 -11.00 7.99 4.39
CA LEU A 13 -9.92 7.94 5.38
C LEU A 13 -10.34 8.53 6.74
N ASN A 14 -11.28 9.47 6.72
CA ASN A 14 -11.73 10.19 7.90
C ASN A 14 -13.02 9.64 8.52
N GLU A 15 -13.64 8.63 7.91
CA GLU A 15 -14.88 7.99 8.40
C GLU A 15 -14.77 7.51 9.87
N ASP A 16 -13.59 7.02 10.28
CA ASP A 16 -13.33 6.49 11.64
C ASP A 16 -12.38 7.39 12.47
N ALA A 17 -12.24 8.68 12.12
CA ALA A 17 -11.22 9.56 12.71
C ALA A 17 -11.56 10.01 14.15
N ASN A 18 -11.27 9.14 15.14
CA ASN A 18 -11.35 9.47 16.57
C ASN A 18 -10.21 10.37 17.07
N GLU A 19 -9.09 10.50 16.33
CA GLU A 19 -7.90 11.19 16.85
C GLU A 19 -7.29 12.25 15.92
N LYS A 20 -7.17 12.02 14.59
CA LYS A 20 -6.63 13.02 13.63
C LYS A 20 -7.21 12.86 12.23
N VAL A 21 -7.73 13.95 11.69
CA VAL A 21 -8.33 14.04 10.34
C VAL A 21 -7.23 14.28 9.31
N VAL A 22 -7.21 13.50 8.23
CA VAL A 22 -6.36 13.74 7.06
C VAL A 22 -6.94 14.92 6.28
N THR A 23 -6.19 16.02 6.20
CA THR A 23 -6.64 17.24 5.54
C THR A 23 -5.87 17.54 4.25
N SER A 24 -4.64 17.02 4.13
CA SER A 24 -3.77 17.36 3.01
C SER A 24 -3.79 16.30 1.90
N ARG A 25 -4.03 16.76 0.66
CA ARG A 25 -3.89 15.91 -0.55
C ARG A 25 -2.46 15.38 -0.68
N TYR A 26 -1.46 16.14 -0.25
CA TYR A 26 -0.06 15.73 -0.30
C TYR A 26 0.21 14.53 0.60
N SER A 27 -0.43 14.47 1.78
CA SER A 27 -0.31 13.32 2.68
C SER A 27 -0.81 12.03 2.04
N ILE A 28 -1.94 12.10 1.32
CA ILE A 28 -2.50 10.97 0.57
C ILE A 28 -1.52 10.52 -0.53
N ILE A 29 -0.98 11.47 -1.30
CA ILE A 29 -0.02 11.18 -2.38
C ILE A 29 1.25 10.53 -1.83
N ILE A 30 1.81 11.08 -0.75
CA ILE A 30 3.02 10.57 -0.11
C ILE A 30 2.76 9.17 0.44
N ALA A 31 1.62 8.93 1.10
CA ALA A 31 1.27 7.60 1.61
C ALA A 31 1.12 6.57 0.48
N ALA A 32 0.38 6.91 -0.59
CA ALA A 32 0.21 6.04 -1.74
C ALA A 32 1.55 5.74 -2.43
N ALA A 33 2.42 6.75 -2.59
CA ALA A 33 3.75 6.57 -3.18
C ALA A 33 4.67 5.69 -2.31
N ARG A 34 4.64 5.87 -0.98
CA ARG A 34 5.39 5.03 -0.04
C ARG A 34 4.93 3.57 -0.12
N ARG A 35 3.63 3.31 -0.11
CA ARG A 35 3.10 1.95 -0.27
C ARG A 35 3.46 1.36 -1.62
N ALA A 36 3.35 2.13 -2.70
CA ALA A 36 3.70 1.65 -4.03
C ALA A 36 5.16 1.16 -4.11
N ARG A 37 6.09 1.83 -3.42
CA ARG A 37 7.48 1.36 -3.28
C ARG A 37 7.57 0.05 -2.51
N GLN A 38 6.92 -0.04 -1.34
CA GLN A 38 6.88 -1.28 -0.54
C GLN A 38 6.36 -2.48 -1.35
N ILE A 39 5.33 -2.29 -2.16
CA ILE A 39 4.78 -3.35 -3.02
C ILE A 39 5.86 -3.90 -3.98
N ILE A 40 6.66 -3.01 -4.58
CA ILE A 40 7.73 -3.41 -5.49
C ILE A 40 8.87 -4.09 -4.72
N ASP A 41 9.26 -3.56 -3.57
CA ASP A 41 10.31 -4.13 -2.73
C ASP A 41 9.96 -5.57 -2.30
N ILE A 42 8.73 -5.79 -1.80
CA ILE A 42 8.24 -7.12 -1.38
C ILE A 42 8.30 -8.13 -2.54
N VAL A 43 7.89 -7.73 -3.74
CA VAL A 43 7.86 -8.63 -4.91
C VAL A 43 9.27 -8.94 -5.40
N ASN A 44 10.17 -7.96 -5.36
CA ASN A 44 11.58 -8.17 -5.72
C ASN A 44 12.29 -9.08 -4.70
N GLU A 45 12.05 -8.90 -3.40
CA GLU A 45 12.57 -9.76 -2.34
C GLU A 45 12.14 -11.22 -2.51
N GLU A 46 10.88 -11.47 -2.90
CA GLU A 46 10.38 -12.82 -3.19
C GLU A 46 11.09 -13.46 -4.39
N SER A 47 11.32 -12.67 -5.45
CA SER A 47 12.04 -13.14 -6.63
C SER A 47 13.51 -13.48 -6.34
N ASN A 48 14.16 -12.73 -5.44
CA ASN A 48 15.52 -13.00 -5.00
C ASN A 48 15.61 -14.20 -4.04
N SER A 49 14.62 -14.37 -3.17
CA SER A 49 14.56 -15.48 -2.22
C SER A 49 14.38 -16.84 -2.90
N LYS A 50 13.75 -16.89 -4.08
CA LYS A 50 13.71 -18.10 -4.92
C LYS A 50 15.08 -18.53 -5.46
N ASN A 51 16.03 -17.59 -5.54
CA ASN A 51 17.38 -17.82 -6.07
C ASN A 51 18.43 -18.03 -4.97
N ALA A 52 18.15 -17.62 -3.72
CA ALA A 52 19.01 -17.83 -2.57
C ALA A 52 18.71 -19.17 -1.87
N GLU A 53 19.73 -19.77 -1.25
CA GLU A 53 19.68 -21.08 -0.59
C GLU A 53 18.56 -21.17 0.47
N LYS A 54 17.93 -22.36 0.56
CA LYS A 54 16.63 -22.68 1.21
C LYS A 54 16.53 -22.47 2.74
N ASP A 55 17.52 -21.87 3.40
CA ASP A 55 17.66 -21.91 4.86
C ASP A 55 17.28 -20.60 5.59
N THR A 56 16.68 -19.61 4.91
CA THR A 56 16.06 -18.47 5.59
C THR A 56 14.64 -18.82 6.06
N PRO A 57 14.31 -18.68 7.36
CA PRO A 57 12.94 -18.78 7.84
C PRO A 57 12.12 -17.61 7.27
N ILE A 58 11.41 -17.86 6.17
CA ILE A 58 10.52 -16.85 5.58
C ILE A 58 9.13 -17.08 6.15
N ASP A 59 8.58 -16.05 6.80
CA ASP A 59 7.22 -16.10 7.33
C ASP A 59 6.22 -16.43 6.20
N PRO A 60 5.37 -17.46 6.35
CA PRO A 60 4.44 -17.88 5.30
C PRO A 60 3.43 -16.79 4.91
N ILE A 61 3.16 -15.86 5.82
CA ILE A 61 2.30 -14.69 5.57
C ILE A 61 2.93 -13.77 4.52
N ARG A 62 4.24 -13.53 4.60
CA ARG A 62 4.95 -12.64 3.67
C ARG A 62 5.04 -13.23 2.26
N ILE A 63 5.26 -14.55 2.16
CA ILE A 63 5.26 -15.25 0.86
C ILE A 63 3.89 -15.11 0.20
N LYS A 64 2.81 -15.32 0.97
CA LYS A 64 1.45 -15.19 0.47
C LYS A 64 1.13 -13.75 0.03
N GLU A 65 1.52 -12.75 0.82
CA GLU A 65 1.37 -11.34 0.45
C GLU A 65 2.12 -11.02 -0.85
N ALA A 66 3.38 -11.44 -0.97
CA ALA A 66 4.18 -11.21 -2.17
C ALA A 66 3.58 -11.87 -3.42
N ALA A 67 3.07 -13.10 -3.30
CA ALA A 67 2.40 -13.79 -4.41
C ALA A 67 1.12 -13.05 -4.85
N GLU A 68 0.29 -12.61 -3.90
CA GLU A 68 -0.94 -11.85 -4.18
C GLU A 68 -0.62 -10.49 -4.84
N LEU A 69 0.40 -9.79 -4.34
CA LEU A 69 0.85 -8.51 -4.92
C LEU A 69 1.41 -8.70 -6.32
N ASN A 70 2.21 -9.75 -6.55
CA ASN A 70 2.76 -10.05 -7.86
C ASN A 70 1.67 -10.37 -8.89
N GLU A 71 0.61 -11.07 -8.48
CA GLU A 71 -0.56 -11.30 -9.32
C GLU A 71 -1.27 -9.98 -9.69
N LYS A 72 -1.54 -9.11 -8.70
CA LYS A 72 -2.16 -7.80 -8.95
C LYS A 72 -1.33 -6.91 -9.88
N LEU A 73 0.00 -6.95 -9.75
CA LEU A 73 0.91 -6.15 -10.57
C LEU A 73 0.87 -6.48 -12.06
N LYS A 74 0.44 -7.70 -12.44
CA LYS A 74 0.25 -8.07 -13.85
C LYS A 74 -0.84 -7.26 -14.54
N HIS A 75 -1.82 -6.78 -13.77
CA HIS A 75 -3.02 -6.11 -14.30
C HIS A 75 -3.11 -4.64 -13.88
N LYS A 76 -2.39 -4.23 -12.82
CA LYS A 76 -2.49 -2.88 -12.26
C LYS A 76 -1.13 -2.36 -11.81
N LYS A 77 -0.87 -1.07 -12.04
CA LYS A 77 0.35 -0.41 -11.55
C LYS A 77 0.37 -0.37 -10.02
N SER A 78 1.57 -0.49 -9.43
CA SER A 78 1.78 -0.44 -7.96
C SER A 78 1.14 0.78 -7.30
N THR A 79 1.23 1.94 -7.93
CA THR A 79 0.60 3.18 -7.44
C THR A 79 -0.91 3.11 -7.39
N SER A 80 -1.53 2.41 -8.32
CA SER A 80 -2.99 2.27 -8.36
C SER A 80 -3.48 1.15 -7.44
N ILE A 81 -2.66 0.14 -7.17
CA ILE A 81 -2.91 -0.84 -6.10
C ILE A 81 -2.86 -0.13 -4.74
N ALA A 82 -1.83 0.71 -4.51
CA ALA A 82 -1.69 1.46 -3.27
C ALA A 82 -2.88 2.39 -2.99
N VAL A 83 -3.41 3.07 -4.01
CA VAL A 83 -4.61 3.92 -3.87
C VAL A 83 -5.83 3.08 -3.50
N ASP A 84 -6.02 1.91 -4.10
CA ASP A 84 -7.14 1.01 -3.74
C ASP A 84 -7.03 0.50 -2.31
N GLU A 85 -5.83 0.09 -1.88
CA GLU A 85 -5.61 -0.39 -0.52
C GLU A 85 -5.90 0.69 0.52
N LEU A 86 -5.54 1.92 0.20
CA LEU A 86 -5.78 3.10 1.02
C LEU A 86 -7.27 3.45 1.06
N TYR A 87 -7.98 3.38 -0.06
CA TYR A 87 -9.44 3.54 -0.10
C TYR A 87 -10.18 2.41 0.62
N ALA A 88 -9.67 1.18 0.55
CA ALA A 88 -10.22 0.02 1.26
C ALA A 88 -9.91 0.03 2.77
N GLY A 89 -9.20 1.04 3.28
CA GLY A 89 -8.83 1.14 4.70
C GLY A 89 -7.78 0.11 5.15
N LYS A 90 -7.14 -0.61 4.21
CA LYS A 90 -6.05 -1.55 4.52
C LYS A 90 -4.80 -0.83 5.00
N ILE A 91 -4.66 0.44 4.64
CA ILE A 91 -3.55 1.31 5.01
C ILE A 91 -4.13 2.52 5.74
N LYS A 92 -3.64 2.78 6.94
CA LYS A 92 -3.99 3.97 7.71
C LYS A 92 -2.91 5.04 7.54
N ILE A 93 -3.34 6.29 7.40
CA ILE A 93 -2.45 7.45 7.34
C ILE A 93 -2.62 8.21 8.66
N LYS A 94 -1.52 8.66 9.24
CA LYS A 94 -1.54 9.58 10.37
C LYS A 94 -0.80 10.85 9.96
N GLU A 95 -1.49 11.98 9.97
CA GLU A 95 -0.82 13.28 9.86
C GLU A 95 -0.17 13.59 11.22
N LEU A 96 1.15 13.79 11.20
CA LEU A 96 1.86 14.44 12.31
C LEU A 96 1.43 15.90 12.28
N GLY A 97 0.36 16.22 13.01
CA GLY A 97 0.06 17.61 13.34
C GLY A 97 1.28 18.22 14.04
N GLU A 98 1.58 19.48 13.72
CA GLU A 98 2.54 20.31 14.45
C GLU A 98 2.26 20.29 15.97
#